data_AF-A0A8H7PNV7-F1
#
_entry.id   AF-A0A8H7PNV7-F1
#
_cell.length_a   1.000
_cell.length_b   1.000
_cell.length_c   1.000
_cell.angle_alpha   90.00
_cell.angle_beta   90.00
_cell.angle_gamma   90.00
#
_symmetry.space_group_name_H-M   'P 1'
#
loop_
_entity.id
_entity.type
_entity.pdbx_description
1 polymer ?
#
loop_
_entity_poly.entity_id
_entity_poly.type
_entity_poly.pdbx_seq_one_letter_code
_entity_poly.pdbx_strand_id
1 'polypeptide(L)'
;LTTLNWNADHTRNEEDVYCYCGKSYNSGIPMVQCQQCQQFFHRDCVKCFPKPLLFGDDFLEFTCSVCTQQDEKYVRQSMAWITVVQLVLYNLMRRQDPDTDFPKDRDHSYFRWKEDICSFIYDYWEYLNPGKQKSATWHNTIASVLSTNGSIFLSGIEKFQQPGTPGGH
;
A
#
# COMPACT_ATOMS: atom_id res chain seq x y z
N LEU A 1 -7.84 -2.72 32.35
CA LEU A 1 -7.98 -2.62 30.88
C LEU A 1 -9.13 -3.54 30.51
N THR A 2 -10.25 -2.95 30.11
CA THR A 2 -11.44 -3.66 29.66
C THR A 2 -11.04 -4.61 28.54
N THR A 3 -11.42 -5.88 28.64
CA THR A 3 -11.24 -6.85 27.56
C THR A 3 -12.12 -6.40 26.41
N LEU A 4 -11.54 -6.05 25.26
CA LEU A 4 -12.30 -5.68 24.04
C LEU A 4 -12.95 -6.93 23.44
N ASN A 5 -14.17 -6.80 22.91
CA ASN A 5 -14.91 -7.90 22.30
C ASN A 5 -14.62 -7.95 20.80
N TRP A 6 -13.72 -8.85 20.39
CA TRP A 6 -13.28 -8.98 19.00
C TRP A 6 -14.13 -9.97 18.20
N ASN A 7 -14.26 -9.72 16.90
CA ASN A 7 -14.79 -10.69 15.93
C ASN A 7 -13.82 -11.88 15.71
N ALA A 8 -14.31 -12.94 15.05
CA ALA A 8 -13.61 -14.21 14.92
C ALA A 8 -12.27 -14.12 14.16
N ASP A 9 -12.17 -13.22 13.20
CA ASP A 9 -10.97 -12.91 12.41
C ASP A 9 -10.06 -11.87 13.08
N HIS A 10 -10.45 -11.35 14.25
CA HIS A 10 -9.71 -10.33 15.00
C HIS A 10 -9.40 -9.09 14.16
N THR A 11 -10.38 -8.61 13.37
CA THR A 11 -10.24 -7.40 12.56
C THR A 11 -11.03 -6.22 13.10
N ARG A 12 -12.09 -6.46 13.90
CA ARG A 12 -12.93 -5.44 14.51
C ARG A 12 -13.32 -5.80 15.94
N ASN A 13 -13.53 -4.78 16.78
CA ASN A 13 -14.11 -4.94 18.11
C ASN A 13 -15.43 -4.17 18.23
N GLU A 14 -16.34 -4.66 19.09
CA GLU A 14 -17.67 -4.07 19.29
C GLU A 14 -17.59 -2.65 19.89
N GLU A 15 -16.55 -2.36 20.66
CA GLU A 15 -16.36 -1.06 21.31
C GLU A 15 -15.90 0.03 20.33
N ASP A 16 -15.46 -0.32 19.12
CA ASP A 16 -14.86 0.59 18.12
C ASP A 16 -13.72 1.42 18.72
N VAL A 17 -12.86 0.77 19.51
CA VAL A 17 -11.70 1.39 20.17
C VAL A 17 -10.41 0.77 19.67
N TYR A 18 -9.55 1.61 19.11
CA TYR A 18 -8.27 1.20 18.53
C TYR A 18 -7.13 2.15 18.91
N CYS A 19 -5.91 1.68 18.65
CA CYS A 19 -4.68 2.46 18.71
C CYS A 19 -4.38 3.05 20.11
N TYR A 20 -3.29 3.81 20.22
CA TYR A 20 -2.95 4.60 21.40
C TYR A 20 -3.96 5.72 21.69
N CYS A 21 -4.62 6.22 20.63
CA CYS A 21 -5.51 7.37 20.71
C CYS A 21 -6.93 7.00 21.18
N GLY A 22 -7.27 5.71 21.23
CA GLY A 22 -8.59 5.22 21.60
C GLY A 22 -9.70 5.60 20.61
N LYS A 23 -9.35 5.98 19.38
CA LYS A 23 -10.31 6.35 18.33
C LYS A 23 -10.77 5.14 17.53
N SER A 24 -11.89 5.33 16.85
CA SER A 24 -12.54 4.35 15.99
C SER A 24 -11.75 3.93 14.75
N TYR A 25 -12.22 2.86 14.13
CA TYR A 25 -11.77 2.43 12.82
C TYR A 25 -12.14 3.45 11.75
N ASN A 26 -11.26 3.67 10.76
CA ASN A 26 -11.54 4.49 9.59
C ASN A 26 -11.08 3.73 8.33
N SER A 27 -12.02 3.43 7.43
CA SER A 27 -11.75 2.70 6.17
C SER A 27 -10.83 3.47 5.20
N GLY A 28 -10.72 4.78 5.37
CA GLY A 28 -9.84 5.68 4.62
C GLY A 28 -8.44 5.85 5.23
N ILE A 29 -8.10 5.17 6.33
CA ILE A 29 -6.77 5.22 6.94
C ILE A 29 -6.26 3.78 7.14
N PRO A 30 -5.09 3.42 6.60
CA PRO A 30 -4.54 2.09 6.82
C PRO A 30 -4.13 1.95 8.29
N MET A 31 -4.29 0.73 8.82
CA MET A 31 -3.93 0.39 10.19
C MET A 31 -2.98 -0.81 10.18
N VAL A 32 -2.10 -0.87 11.17
CA VAL A 32 -1.18 -1.98 11.38
C VAL A 32 -1.50 -2.71 12.67
N GLN A 33 -1.44 -4.04 12.63
CA GLN A 33 -1.66 -4.89 13.79
C GLN A 33 -0.36 -5.12 14.57
N CYS A 34 -0.40 -4.98 15.89
CA CYS A 34 0.72 -5.39 16.75
C CYS A 34 0.76 -6.91 16.87
N GLN A 35 1.89 -7.53 16.56
CA GLN A 35 2.03 -9.00 16.62
C GLN A 35 1.88 -9.58 18.03
N GLN A 36 2.11 -8.79 19.08
CA GLN A 36 2.05 -9.27 20.46
C GLN A 36 0.65 -9.14 21.07
N CYS A 37 0.04 -7.95 21.02
CA CYS A 37 -1.27 -7.71 21.63
C CYS A 37 -2.43 -7.78 20.65
N GLN A 38 -2.17 -7.97 19.36
CA GLN A 38 -3.15 -8.09 18.28
C GLN A 38 -4.05 -6.85 18.07
N GLN A 39 -3.84 -5.77 18.83
CA GLN A 39 -4.49 -4.47 18.62
C GLN A 39 -4.01 -3.79 17.32
N PHE A 40 -4.89 -3.00 16.70
CA PHE A 40 -4.60 -2.20 15.52
C PHE A 40 -4.24 -0.75 15.87
N PHE A 41 -3.32 -0.20 15.09
CA PHE A 41 -2.79 1.15 15.26
C PHE A 41 -2.91 1.94 13.96
N HIS A 42 -3.43 3.16 14.02
CA HIS A 42 -3.59 4.01 12.84
C HIS A 42 -2.23 4.43 12.29
N ARG A 43 -2.11 4.47 10.95
CA ARG A 43 -0.96 4.99 10.21
C ARG A 43 -0.35 6.25 10.83
N ASP A 44 -1.18 7.24 11.14
CA ASP A 44 -0.70 8.55 11.60
C ASP A 44 -0.29 8.57 13.08
N CYS A 45 -0.63 7.51 13.83
CA CYS A 45 -0.25 7.35 15.22
C CYS A 45 1.05 6.54 15.40
N VAL A 46 1.45 5.77 14.39
CA VAL A 46 2.70 4.99 14.38
C VAL A 46 3.83 5.84 13.83
N LYS A 47 4.96 5.87 14.53
CA LYS A 47 6.08 6.79 14.28
C LYS A 47 7.35 6.10 13.80
N CYS A 48 7.46 4.78 13.95
CA CYS A 48 8.67 4.05 13.58
C CYS A 48 8.87 3.86 12.06
N PHE A 49 7.86 4.10 11.22
CA PHE A 49 7.97 3.88 9.78
C PHE A 49 8.67 5.06 9.06
N PRO A 50 9.56 4.79 8.08
CA PRO A 50 10.26 5.84 7.32
C PRO A 50 9.34 6.57 6.34
N LYS A 51 8.22 5.95 5.98
CA LYS A 51 7.14 6.51 5.18
C LYS A 51 5.80 6.08 5.76
N PRO A 52 4.72 6.80 5.47
CA PRO A 52 3.41 6.43 5.97
C PRO A 52 2.93 5.07 5.43
N LEU A 53 2.34 4.24 6.30
CA LEU A 53 1.82 2.91 6.00
C LEU A 53 0.94 2.89 4.72
N LEU A 54 1.18 1.89 3.88
CA LEU A 54 0.39 1.62 2.68
C LEU A 54 -0.81 0.71 3.00
N PHE A 55 -1.92 0.88 2.28
CA PHE A 55 -3.04 -0.06 2.39
C PHE A 55 -2.64 -1.42 1.81
N GLY A 56 -3.08 -2.49 2.49
CA GLY A 56 -2.83 -3.87 2.07
C GLY A 56 -1.38 -4.33 2.20
N ASP A 57 -0.57 -3.62 3.02
CA ASP A 57 0.82 -4.00 3.26
C ASP A 57 0.92 -4.99 4.42
N ASP A 58 0.89 -6.28 4.10
CA ASP A 58 0.99 -7.38 5.06
C ASP A 58 2.43 -7.88 5.25
N PHE A 59 3.42 -7.24 4.63
CA PHE A 59 4.84 -7.66 4.64
C PHE A 59 5.66 -6.94 5.70
N LEU A 60 5.04 -6.69 6.86
CA LEU A 60 5.67 -6.01 7.98
C LEU A 60 5.20 -6.64 9.31
N GLU A 61 6.14 -6.79 10.23
CA GLU A 61 5.87 -7.20 11.60
C GLU A 61 6.03 -6.00 12.50
N PHE A 62 4.94 -5.56 13.15
CA PHE A 62 4.94 -4.39 14.02
C PHE A 62 4.75 -4.78 15.48
N THR A 63 5.47 -4.10 16.37
CA THR A 63 5.31 -4.20 17.82
C THR A 63 5.13 -2.82 18.40
N CYS A 64 4.00 -2.59 19.07
CA CYS A 64 3.65 -1.31 19.65
C CYS A 64 4.52 -1.00 20.88
N SER A 65 4.72 0.30 21.17
CA SER A 65 5.43 0.80 22.35
C SER A 65 4.95 0.22 23.70
N VAL A 66 3.66 -0.08 23.84
CA VAL A 66 3.11 -0.70 25.06
C VAL A 66 3.67 -2.12 25.26
N CYS A 67 3.77 -2.89 24.18
CA CYS A 67 4.30 -4.25 24.20
C CYS A 67 5.84 -4.28 24.32
N THR A 68 6.53 -3.35 23.65
CA THR A 68 8.00 -3.27 23.74
C THR A 68 8.50 -2.65 25.04
N GLN A 69 7.61 -1.99 25.81
CA GLN A 69 7.91 -1.16 26.98
C GLN A 69 8.94 -0.05 26.69
N GLN A 70 9.07 0.34 25.42
CA GLN A 70 10.02 1.32 24.91
C GLN A 70 9.47 1.90 23.60
N ASP A 71 10.34 2.31 22.68
CA ASP A 71 9.97 2.68 21.32
C ASP A 71 9.30 1.52 20.55
N GLU A 72 8.47 1.92 19.59
CA GLU A 72 7.88 1.05 18.58
C GLU A 72 8.97 0.34 17.77
N LYS A 73 8.70 -0.91 17.37
CA LYS A 73 9.60 -1.69 16.51
C LYS A 73 8.84 -2.23 15.33
N TYR A 74 9.50 -2.24 14.17
CA TYR A 74 8.99 -2.96 13.01
C TYR A 74 10.11 -3.71 12.30
N VAL A 75 9.75 -4.81 11.65
CA VAL A 75 10.62 -5.57 10.76
C VAL A 75 9.94 -5.67 9.40
N ARG A 76 10.64 -5.30 8.34
CA ARG A 76 10.15 -5.42 6.97
C ARG A 76 10.51 -6.79 6.42
N GLN A 77 9.53 -7.54 5.94
CA GLN A 77 9.77 -8.80 5.25
C GLN A 77 10.19 -8.54 3.79
N SER A 78 11.03 -9.42 3.25
CA SER A 78 11.47 -9.30 1.85
C SER A 78 10.31 -9.62 0.90
N MET A 79 9.98 -8.68 0.02
CA MET A 79 8.97 -8.86 -1.03
C MET A 79 9.62 -9.18 -2.37
N ALA A 80 8.93 -9.97 -3.19
CA ALA A 80 9.23 -10.07 -4.61
C ALA A 80 8.79 -8.78 -5.34
N TRP A 81 9.44 -8.46 -6.45
CA TRP A 81 9.10 -7.24 -7.22
C TRP A 81 7.66 -7.23 -7.73
N ILE A 82 7.09 -8.40 -8.06
CA ILE A 82 5.66 -8.51 -8.41
C ILE A 82 4.75 -8.03 -7.29
N THR A 83 5.03 -8.43 -6.04
CA THR A 83 4.29 -8.02 -4.85
C THR A 83 4.43 -6.52 -4.61
N VAL A 84 5.65 -5.98 -4.77
CA VAL A 84 5.88 -4.53 -4.66
C VAL A 84 5.04 -3.76 -5.68
N VAL A 85 5.01 -4.21 -6.94
CA VAL A 85 4.23 -3.59 -8.01
C VAL A 85 2.72 -3.68 -7.72
N GLN A 86 2.23 -4.82 -7.24
CA GLN A 86 0.82 -4.99 -6.84
C GLN A 86 0.43 -4.03 -5.71
N LEU A 87 1.25 -3.95 -4.65
CA LEU A 87 1.02 -3.05 -3.52
C LEU A 87 0.98 -1.58 -3.96
N VAL A 88 1.91 -1.17 -4.82
CA VAL A 88 1.98 0.19 -5.35
C VAL A 88 0.79 0.51 -6.24
N LEU A 89 0.43 -0.38 -7.17
CA LEU A 89 -0.75 -0.20 -8.02
C LEU A 89 -2.03 -0.10 -7.20
N TYR A 90 -2.21 -0.97 -6.21
CA TYR A 90 -3.35 -0.91 -5.31
C TYR A 90 -3.47 0.46 -4.62
N ASN A 91 -2.37 0.99 -4.10
CA ASN A 91 -2.36 2.30 -3.44
C ASN A 91 -2.53 3.47 -4.43
N LEU A 92 -2.01 3.35 -5.66
CA LEU A 92 -2.25 4.32 -6.73
C LEU A 92 -3.74 4.36 -7.13
N MET A 93 -4.39 3.21 -7.26
CA MET A 93 -5.82 3.11 -7.54
C MET A 93 -6.67 3.69 -6.40
N ARG A 94 -6.29 3.44 -5.15
CA ARG A 94 -7.01 4.00 -3.98
C ARG A 94 -6.90 5.51 -3.86
N ARG A 95 -5.78 6.13 -4.26
CA ARG A 95 -5.64 7.60 -4.31
C ARG A 95 -6.57 8.26 -5.33
N GLN A 96 -7.21 7.47 -6.18
CA GLN A 96 -8.09 7.92 -7.24
C GLN A 96 -9.57 7.64 -6.95
N ASP A 97 -9.84 7.01 -5.81
CA ASP A 97 -11.18 6.70 -5.34
C ASP A 97 -12.02 8.00 -5.21
N PRO A 98 -13.23 8.08 -5.82
CA PRO A 98 -14.11 9.25 -5.74
C PRO A 98 -14.39 9.75 -4.33
N ASP A 99 -14.33 8.87 -3.33
CA ASP A 99 -14.62 9.21 -1.94
C ASP A 99 -13.37 9.71 -1.19
N THR A 100 -12.29 10.02 -1.91
CA THR A 100 -11.05 10.60 -1.36
C THR A 100 -10.85 12.03 -1.86
N ASP A 101 -10.33 12.92 -0.99
CA ASP A 101 -10.10 14.35 -1.26
C ASP A 101 -8.99 14.64 -2.31
N PHE A 102 -8.54 13.65 -3.09
CA PHE A 102 -7.45 13.82 -4.05
C PHE A 102 -7.96 14.34 -5.41
N PRO A 103 -7.31 15.36 -6.01
CA PRO A 103 -7.69 15.88 -7.33
C PRO A 103 -7.58 14.81 -8.44
N LYS A 104 -8.59 14.78 -9.32
CA LYS A 104 -8.67 13.86 -10.46
C LYS A 104 -8.24 14.55 -11.75
N ASP A 105 -7.19 14.06 -12.39
CA ASP A 105 -6.63 14.65 -13.63
C ASP A 105 -6.85 13.82 -14.90
N ARG A 106 -7.16 12.50 -14.84
CA ARG A 106 -7.15 11.59 -16.03
C ARG A 106 -8.07 10.39 -15.88
N ASP A 107 -8.50 9.76 -16.98
CA ASP A 107 -9.26 8.51 -16.96
C ASP A 107 -8.48 7.38 -16.25
N HIS A 108 -9.07 6.84 -15.17
CA HIS A 108 -8.39 6.33 -13.97
C HIS A 108 -8.09 4.81 -13.97
N SER A 109 -8.10 4.17 -15.15
CA SER A 109 -7.94 2.72 -15.26
C SER A 109 -6.55 2.25 -15.72
N TYR A 110 -5.66 3.17 -16.07
CA TYR A 110 -4.29 2.85 -16.51
C TYR A 110 -3.25 3.78 -15.87
N PHE A 111 -2.12 3.21 -15.50
CA PHE A 111 -0.98 3.92 -14.93
C PHE A 111 0.21 3.84 -15.88
N ARG A 112 0.92 4.95 -16.06
CA ARG A 112 2.18 4.96 -16.79
C ARG A 112 3.26 4.42 -15.87
N TRP A 113 3.92 3.37 -16.31
CA TRP A 113 4.80 2.61 -15.43
C TRP A 113 6.02 3.42 -14.95
N LYS A 114 6.57 4.33 -15.76
CA LYS A 114 7.70 5.18 -15.32
C LYS A 114 7.24 6.31 -14.40
N GLU A 115 6.26 7.09 -14.86
CA GLU A 115 5.86 8.34 -14.21
C GLU A 115 5.05 8.09 -12.94
N ASP A 116 4.28 6.99 -12.89
CA ASP A 116 3.36 6.72 -11.80
C ASP A 116 3.91 5.59 -10.90
N ILE A 117 4.18 4.39 -11.46
CA ILE A 117 4.61 3.22 -10.66
C ILE A 117 6.06 3.38 -10.15
N CYS A 118 7.01 3.64 -11.04
CA CYS A 118 8.41 3.80 -10.65
C CYS A 118 8.62 5.03 -9.78
N SER A 119 7.94 6.15 -10.05
CA SER A 119 8.02 7.35 -9.20
C SER A 119 7.55 7.05 -7.77
N PHE A 120 6.43 6.32 -7.62
CA PHE A 120 5.96 5.87 -6.31
C PHE A 120 6.99 4.98 -5.61
N ILE A 121 7.50 3.94 -6.29
CA ILE A 121 8.51 3.02 -5.72
C ILE A 121 9.76 3.79 -5.29
N TYR A 122 10.17 4.78 -6.08
CA TYR A 122 11.33 5.61 -5.77
C TYR A 122 11.10 6.43 -4.48
N ASP A 123 9.95 7.10 -4.36
CA ASP A 123 9.60 7.86 -3.15
C ASP A 123 9.47 6.97 -1.90
N TYR A 124 8.93 5.76 -2.06
CA TYR A 124 8.73 4.78 -1.00
C TYR A 124 9.90 3.79 -0.83
N TRP A 125 11.07 4.06 -1.42
CA TRP A 125 12.13 3.07 -1.51
C TRP A 125 12.60 2.52 -0.15
N GLU A 126 12.91 3.40 0.81
CA GLU A 126 13.38 2.99 2.14
C GLU A 126 12.32 2.19 2.91
N TYR A 127 11.03 2.42 2.61
CA TYR A 127 9.92 1.70 3.20
C TYR A 127 9.74 0.30 2.57
N LEU A 128 9.81 0.22 1.25
CA LEU A 128 9.60 -1.01 0.48
C LEU A 128 10.83 -1.94 0.49
N ASN A 129 12.03 -1.35 0.53
CA ASN A 129 13.31 -2.02 0.31
C ASN A 129 14.39 -1.47 1.27
N PRO A 130 14.18 -1.53 2.60
CA PRO A 130 15.10 -0.94 3.57
C PRO A 130 16.53 -1.48 3.40
N GLY A 131 17.50 -0.58 3.35
CA GLY A 131 18.93 -0.91 3.23
C GLY A 131 19.39 -1.41 1.86
N LYS A 132 18.49 -1.59 0.88
CA LYS A 132 18.88 -1.98 -0.49
C LYS A 132 19.27 -0.75 -1.30
N GLN A 133 20.39 -0.82 -2.00
CA GLN A 133 20.79 0.22 -2.95
C GLN A 133 19.99 0.12 -4.25
N LYS A 134 19.66 1.26 -4.85
CA LYS A 134 19.03 1.33 -6.17
C LYS A 134 20.07 1.03 -7.24
N SER A 135 19.94 -0.09 -7.96
CA SER A 135 20.79 -0.34 -9.13
C SER A 135 20.43 0.64 -10.25
N ALA A 136 21.37 1.03 -11.11
CA ALA A 136 21.08 1.98 -12.21
C ALA A 136 19.93 1.50 -13.13
N THR A 137 19.69 0.20 -13.19
CA THR A 137 18.72 -0.46 -14.08
C THR A 137 17.52 -1.04 -13.35
N TRP A 138 17.25 -0.68 -12.09
CA TRP A 138 16.16 -1.25 -11.30
C TRP A 138 14.77 -1.11 -11.98
N HIS A 139 14.57 -0.03 -12.74
CA HIS A 139 13.37 0.22 -13.54
C HIS A 139 13.10 -0.89 -14.57
N ASN A 140 14.16 -1.52 -15.13
CA ASN A 140 14.00 -2.62 -16.10
C ASN A 140 13.37 -3.85 -15.46
N THR A 141 13.61 -4.07 -14.16
CA THR A 141 12.95 -5.13 -13.39
C THR A 141 11.45 -4.87 -13.29
N ILE A 142 11.04 -3.62 -13.06
CA ILE A 142 9.62 -3.24 -13.02
C ILE A 142 8.96 -3.44 -14.39
N ALA A 143 9.60 -2.97 -15.46
CA ALA A 143 9.11 -3.16 -16.81
C ALA A 143 8.92 -4.66 -17.14
N SER A 144 9.91 -5.49 -16.78
CA SER A 144 9.86 -6.94 -16.95
C SER A 144 8.71 -7.58 -16.16
N VAL A 145 8.52 -7.21 -14.90
CA VAL A 145 7.42 -7.69 -14.06
C VAL A 145 6.07 -7.36 -14.70
N LEU A 146 5.87 -6.14 -15.16
CA LEU A 146 4.63 -5.72 -15.79
C LEU A 146 4.36 -6.47 -17.10
N SER A 147 5.39 -6.69 -17.94
CA SER A 147 5.21 -7.36 -19.23
C SER A 147 5.04 -8.88 -19.14
N THR A 148 5.63 -9.52 -18.12
CA THR A 148 5.64 -11.00 -17.99
C THR A 148 4.47 -11.55 -17.20
N ASN A 149 3.72 -10.69 -16.48
CA ASN A 149 2.60 -11.11 -15.62
C ASN A 149 1.26 -10.59 -16.15
N GLY A 150 0.97 -10.84 -17.42
CA GLY A 150 -0.24 -10.35 -18.10
C GLY A 150 -1.57 -10.88 -17.55
N SER A 151 -1.56 -11.98 -16.79
CA SER A 151 -2.74 -12.48 -16.06
C SER A 151 -3.12 -11.60 -14.87
N ILE A 152 -2.19 -10.78 -14.38
CA ILE A 152 -2.36 -9.89 -13.23
C ILE A 152 -2.40 -8.43 -13.68
N PHE A 153 -1.54 -8.05 -14.64
CA PHE A 153 -1.41 -6.68 -15.14
C PHE A 153 -1.90 -6.58 -16.58
N LEU A 154 -2.97 -5.80 -16.79
CA LEU A 154 -3.48 -5.52 -18.13
C LEU A 154 -2.69 -4.38 -18.78
N SER A 155 -2.12 -4.64 -19.95
CA SER A 155 -1.44 -3.61 -20.74
C SER A 155 -2.44 -2.71 -21.46
N GLY A 156 -2.28 -1.40 -21.35
CA GLY A 156 -3.12 -0.43 -22.07
C GLY A 156 -2.84 -0.37 -23.58
N ILE A 157 -1.71 -0.92 -24.04
CA ILE A 157 -1.30 -0.86 -25.44
C ILE A 157 -2.36 -1.45 -26.37
N GLU A 158 -3.03 -2.53 -25.96
CA GLU A 158 -4.06 -3.21 -26.75
C GLU A 158 -5.34 -2.36 -26.94
N LYS A 159 -5.69 -1.50 -25.98
CA LYS A 159 -6.84 -0.58 -26.11
C LYS A 159 -6.52 0.67 -26.92
N PHE A 160 -5.32 1.22 -26.77
CA PHE A 160 -4.92 2.47 -27.44
C PHE A 160 -4.35 2.26 -28.85
N GLN A 161 -4.16 1.01 -29.30
CA GLN A 161 -3.73 0.67 -30.66
C GLN A 161 -4.88 0.28 -31.62
N GLN A 162 -6.15 0.36 -31.21
CA GLN A 162 -7.22 0.28 -32.21
C GLN A 162 -7.14 1.51 -33.12
N PRO A 163 -6.93 1.35 -34.45
CA PRO A 163 -7.02 2.47 -35.36
C PRO A 163 -8.44 3.02 -35.30
N GLY A 164 -8.56 4.32 -35.04
CA GLY A 164 -9.85 5.01 -35.07
C GLY A 164 -10.61 4.63 -36.33
N THR A 165 -11.84 4.18 -36.16
CA THR A 165 -12.80 4.05 -37.24
C THR A 165 -12.84 5.39 -37.98
N PRO A 166 -12.57 5.44 -39.30
CA PRO A 166 -12.79 6.64 -40.07
C PRO A 166 -14.28 6.97 -39.97
N GLY A 167 -14.61 8.14 -39.40
CA GLY A 167 -15.96 8.67 -39.45
C GLY A 167 -16.40 8.75 -40.90
N GLY A 168 -17.45 7.99 -41.24
CA GLY A 168 -18.10 8.06 -42.53
C GLY A 168 -18.74 9.43 -42.74
N HIS A 169 -18.62 9.91 -43.97
CA HIS A 169 -19.25 11.12 -44.51
C HIS A 169 -20.76 11.17 -44.32
#